data_AF-A0A7W1QN64-F1
#
_entry.id   AF-A0A7W1QN64-F1
#
_cell.length_a   1.000
_cell.length_b   1.000
_cell.length_c   1.000
_cell.angle_alpha   90.00
_cell.angle_beta   90.00
_cell.angle_gamma   90.00
#
_symmetry.space_group_name_H-M   'P 1'
#
loop_
_entity.id
_entity.type
_entity.pdbx_description
1 polymer ?
#
loop_
_entity_poly.entity_id
_entity_poly.type
_entity_poly.pdbx_seq_one_letter_code
_entity_poly.pdbx_strand_id
1 'polypeptide(L)'
;MSLNIDLHTHTFFSGDGVSSPEENIATARKKGLHGLAVTDHNTCDAVTYLRDQGLMREDGLPVDGFLLIPGQEVTTEEGHLLCIGTTLPDLKGRPAR
;
A
#
# COMPACT_ATOMS: atom_id res chain seq x y z
N MET A 1 15.84 7.29 -15.63
CA MET A 1 15.31 8.15 -14.56
C MET A 1 15.18 7.31 -13.30
N SER A 2 15.56 7.84 -12.14
CA SER A 2 15.31 7.19 -10.85
C SER A 2 13.93 7.56 -10.34
N LEU A 3 13.20 6.57 -9.81
CA LEU A 3 11.96 6.81 -9.07
C LEU A 3 12.29 6.88 -7.58
N ASN A 4 11.75 7.90 -6.91
CA ASN A 4 11.78 8.05 -5.46
C ASN A 4 10.43 7.60 -4.90
N ILE A 5 10.39 6.47 -4.21
CA ILE A 5 9.18 5.76 -3.80
C ILE A 5 9.35 5.30 -2.34
N ASP A 6 8.31 5.47 -1.53
CA ASP A 6 8.22 4.86 -0.21
C ASP A 6 7.62 3.45 -0.33
N LEU A 7 8.34 2.42 0.10
CA LEU A 7 7.95 1.02 -0.11
C LEU A 7 7.22 0.39 1.09
N HIS A 8 6.97 1.16 2.16
CA HIS A 8 6.30 0.65 3.35
C HIS A 8 5.44 1.74 3.96
N THR A 9 4.13 1.73 3.66
CA THR A 9 3.19 2.70 4.21
C THR A 9 1.89 2.04 4.65
N HIS A 10 1.32 2.58 5.73
CA HIS A 10 0.07 2.12 6.34
C HIS A 10 -1.00 3.19 6.17
N THR A 11 -2.22 2.75 5.95
CA THR A 11 -3.44 3.54 5.94
C THR A 11 -4.30 3.13 7.15
N PHE A 12 -5.43 3.80 7.37
CA PHE A 12 -6.38 3.40 8.41
C PHE A 12 -6.97 1.98 8.21
N PHE A 13 -6.73 1.33 7.07
CA PHE A 13 -7.15 -0.06 6.85
C PHE A 13 -6.27 -1.04 7.63
N SER A 14 -5.09 -0.60 8.07
CA SER A 14 -4.27 -1.27 9.08
C SER A 14 -4.62 -0.80 10.49
N GLY A 15 -4.52 -1.69 11.48
CA GLY A 15 -4.87 -1.38 12.88
C GLY A 15 -3.95 -0.36 13.56
N ASP A 16 -2.79 -0.08 12.97
CA ASP A 16 -1.79 0.88 13.44
C ASP A 16 -1.68 2.14 12.56
N GLY A 17 -2.38 2.18 11.42
CA GLY A 17 -2.42 3.33 10.55
C GLY A 17 -3.53 4.31 10.94
N VAL A 18 -3.29 5.60 10.76
CA VAL A 18 -4.24 6.67 11.14
C VAL A 18 -4.68 7.52 9.96
N SER A 19 -3.92 7.54 8.87
CA SER A 19 -4.16 8.38 7.70
C SER A 19 -5.00 7.68 6.65
N SER A 20 -5.81 8.44 5.93
CA SER A 20 -6.50 7.91 4.75
C SER A 20 -5.51 7.61 3.61
N PRO A 21 -5.87 6.70 2.67
CA PRO A 21 -5.06 6.49 1.47
C PRO A 21 -4.76 7.79 0.71
N GLU A 22 -5.72 8.69 0.59
CA GLU A 22 -5.57 10.00 -0.07
C GLU A 22 -4.64 10.95 0.69
N GLU A 23 -4.70 10.96 2.02
CA GLU A 23 -3.78 11.75 2.85
C GLU A 23 -2.33 11.29 2.67
N ASN A 24 -2.11 9.97 2.58
CA ASN A 24 -0.80 9.39 2.28
C ASN A 24 -0.30 9.85 0.91
N ILE A 25 -1.14 9.77 -0.14
CA ILE A 25 -0.82 10.24 -1.49
C ILE A 25 -0.49 11.74 -1.49
N ALA A 26 -1.34 12.56 -0.89
CA ALA A 26 -1.16 14.01 -0.84
C ALA A 26 0.14 14.39 -0.12
N THR A 27 0.46 13.71 0.98
CA THR A 27 1.68 13.93 1.76
C THR A 27 2.91 13.48 0.99
N ALA A 28 2.87 12.32 0.35
CA ALA A 28 3.97 11.81 -0.47
C ALA A 28 4.26 12.75 -1.66
N ARG A 29 3.23 13.23 -2.35
CA ARG A 29 3.36 14.24 -3.42
C ARG A 29 4.02 15.52 -2.91
N LYS A 30 3.59 16.04 -1.75
CA LYS A 30 4.21 17.23 -1.12
C LYS A 30 5.69 17.03 -0.78
N LYS A 31 6.10 15.80 -0.47
CA LYS A 31 7.50 15.41 -0.22
C LYS A 31 8.31 15.15 -1.50
N GLY A 32 7.72 15.28 -2.68
CA GLY A 32 8.38 15.02 -3.96
C GLY A 32 8.60 13.54 -4.27
N LEU A 33 7.82 12.65 -3.65
CA LEU A 33 7.81 11.23 -4.02
C LEU A 33 7.05 11.03 -5.34
N HIS A 34 7.51 10.07 -6.12
CA HIS A 34 6.89 9.65 -7.37
C HIS A 34 5.82 8.57 -7.14
N GLY A 35 5.75 8.01 -5.94
CA GLY A 35 4.84 6.92 -5.61
C GLY A 35 5.00 6.43 -4.18
N LEU A 36 4.13 5.49 -3.80
CA LEU A 36 4.25 4.70 -2.58
C LEU A 36 3.69 3.29 -2.76
N ALA A 37 4.13 2.35 -1.92
CA ALA A 37 3.51 1.06 -1.75
C ALA A 37 2.53 1.09 -0.58
N VAL A 38 1.34 0.50 -0.78
CA VAL A 38 0.31 0.36 0.25
C VAL A 38 0.45 -1.01 0.87
N THR A 39 0.84 -1.08 2.15
CA THR A 39 1.28 -2.32 2.81
C THR A 39 0.60 -2.50 4.16
N ASP A 40 -0.72 -2.34 4.21
CA ASP A 40 -1.50 -2.51 5.44
C ASP A 40 -1.33 -3.92 6.04
N HIS A 41 -1.44 -4.02 7.36
CA HIS A 41 -1.26 -5.29 8.06
C HIS A 41 -2.32 -6.31 7.66
N ASN A 42 -1.86 -7.41 7.06
CA ASN A 42 -2.64 -8.60 6.74
C ASN A 42 -3.90 -8.35 5.89
N THR A 43 -3.99 -7.20 5.22
CA THR A 43 -5.10 -6.89 4.31
C THR A 43 -4.65 -6.12 3.07
N CYS A 44 -5.39 -6.27 1.98
CA CYS A 44 -5.29 -5.44 0.77
C CYS A 44 -6.53 -4.55 0.59
N ASP A 45 -7.33 -4.31 1.64
CA ASP A 45 -8.57 -3.52 1.56
C ASP A 45 -8.32 -2.11 0.99
N ALA A 46 -7.24 -1.44 1.40
CA ALA A 46 -6.86 -0.15 0.85
C ALA A 46 -6.50 -0.23 -0.63
N VAL A 47 -5.89 -1.33 -1.08
CA VAL A 47 -5.56 -1.56 -2.49
C VAL A 47 -6.84 -1.69 -3.32
N THR A 48 -7.80 -2.49 -2.86
CA THR A 48 -9.12 -2.63 -3.50
C THR A 48 -9.83 -1.29 -3.56
N TYR A 49 -9.90 -0.58 -2.42
CA TYR A 49 -10.49 0.76 -2.34
C TYR A 49 -9.85 1.74 -3.34
N LEU A 50 -8.52 1.81 -3.40
CA LEU A 50 -7.80 2.71 -4.31
C LEU A 50 -8.05 2.37 -5.78
N ARG A 51 -8.23 1.10 -6.14
CA ARG A 51 -8.62 0.70 -7.49
C ARG A 51 -10.05 1.12 -7.81
N ASP A 52 -10.99 0.90 -6.88
CA ASP A 52 -12.39 1.29 -7.04
C ASP A 52 -12.55 2.82 -7.17
N GLN A 53 -11.71 3.60 -6.49
CA GLN A 53 -11.64 5.05 -6.63
C GLN A 53 -10.90 5.52 -7.90
N GLY A 54 -10.35 4.61 -8.71
CA GLY A 54 -9.58 4.94 -9.91
C GLY A 54 -8.22 5.58 -9.63
N LEU A 55 -7.72 5.50 -8.39
CA LEU A 55 -6.43 6.05 -7.96
C LEU A 55 -5.27 5.07 -8.19
N MET A 56 -5.57 3.77 -8.31
CA MET A 56 -4.62 2.73 -8.68
C MET A 56 -5.12 1.95 -9.91
N ARG A 57 -4.21 1.62 -10.82
CA ARG A 57 -4.52 0.88 -12.06
C ARG A 57 -3.93 -0.52 -12.02
N GLU A 58 -4.63 -1.48 -12.63
CA GLU A 58 -4.16 -2.87 -12.74
C GLU A 58 -2.98 -3.04 -13.70
N ASP A 59 -2.84 -2.16 -14.69
CA ASP A 59 -1.73 -2.18 -15.64
C ASP A 59 -0.40 -1.66 -15.05
N GLY A 60 -0.38 -1.28 -13.78
CA GLY A 60 0.80 -0.81 -13.08
C GLY A 60 1.29 0.57 -13.53
N LEU A 61 0.50 1.32 -14.29
CA LEU A 61 0.82 2.68 -14.69
C LEU A 61 0.38 3.69 -13.63
N PRO A 62 1.10 4.82 -13.48
CA PRO A 62 0.73 5.86 -12.53
C PRO A 62 -0.60 6.53 -12.91
N VAL A 63 -1.34 6.98 -11.89
CA VAL A 63 -2.49 7.88 -12.03
C VAL A 63 -2.04 9.29 -11.70
N ASP A 64 -2.28 10.23 -12.62
CA ASP A 64 -1.86 11.63 -12.48
C ASP A 64 -0.38 11.78 -12.06
N GLY A 65 0.49 10.99 -12.71
CA GLY A 65 1.93 11.00 -12.50
C GLY A 65 2.40 10.44 -11.14
N PHE A 66 1.55 9.76 -10.38
CA PHE A 66 1.91 9.12 -9.11
C PHE A 66 1.63 7.63 -9.13
N LEU A 67 2.64 6.84 -8.78
CA LEU A 67 2.59 5.39 -8.84
C LEU A 67 2.19 4.83 -7.47
N LEU A 68 1.04 4.16 -7.42
CA LEU A 68 0.66 3.33 -6.29
C LEU A 68 1.03 1.89 -6.56
N ILE A 69 1.79 1.28 -5.65
CA ILE A 69 2.21 -0.12 -5.74
C ILE A 69 1.36 -0.94 -4.77
N PRO A 70 0.64 -1.98 -5.23
CA PRO A 70 -0.13 -2.84 -4.34
C PRO A 70 0.83 -3.66 -3.45
N GLY A 71 0.46 -3.86 -2.20
CA GLY A 71 1.20 -4.73 -1.30
C GLY A 71 0.40 -5.09 -0.05
N GLN A 72 1.06 -5.81 0.85
CA GLN A 72 0.56 -6.19 2.17
C GLN A 72 1.75 -6.43 3.10
N GLU A 73 1.66 -6.00 4.36
CA GLU A 73 2.60 -6.43 5.39
C GLU A 73 2.00 -7.62 6.14
N VAL A 74 2.56 -8.81 5.92
CA VAL A 74 2.09 -10.07 6.49
C VAL A 74 2.74 -10.28 7.85
N THR A 75 1.93 -10.53 8.87
CA THR A 75 2.41 -10.99 10.18
C THR A 75 2.75 -12.49 10.10
N THR A 76 3.96 -12.85 10.47
CA THR A 76 4.49 -14.22 10.54
C THR A 76 4.88 -14.57 11.98
N GLU A 77 5.27 -15.82 12.24
CA GLU A 77 5.77 -16.23 13.56
C GLU A 77 7.10 -15.55 13.94
N GLU A 78 7.93 -15.17 12.95
CA GLU A 78 9.27 -14.60 13.17
C GLU A 78 9.35 -13.07 12.97
N GLY A 79 8.22 -12.42 12.69
CA GLY A 79 8.16 -10.98 12.42
C GLY A 79 7.21 -10.63 11.28
N HIS A 80 7.48 -9.53 10.59
CA HIS A 80 6.66 -9.08 9.47
C HIS A 80 7.37 -9.24 8.13
N LEU A 81 6.60 -9.57 7.11
CA LEU A 81 7.06 -9.73 5.73
C LEU A 81 6.32 -8.76 4.81
N LEU A 82 7.08 -7.91 4.11
CA LEU A 82 6.55 -7.05 3.07
C LEU A 82 6.38 -7.81 1.75
N CYS A 83 5.15 -7.89 1.27
CA CYS A 83 4.81 -8.43 -0.02
C CYS A 83 4.47 -7.27 -0.96
N ILE A 84 5.41 -6.90 -1.85
CA ILE A 84 5.29 -5.72 -2.72
C ILE A 84 4.99 -6.15 -4.17
N GLY A 85 4.12 -5.40 -4.84
CA GLY A 85 3.75 -5.63 -6.24
C GLY A 85 2.69 -6.72 -6.42
N THR A 86 1.98 -7.09 -5.35
CA THR A 86 0.96 -8.14 -5.38
C THR A 86 -0.21 -7.80 -4.46
N THR A 87 -1.33 -8.49 -4.64
CA THR A 87 -2.39 -8.59 -3.66
C THR A 87 -2.42 -10.00 -3.08
N LEU A 88 -2.72 -10.12 -1.80
CA LEU A 88 -2.85 -11.38 -1.09
C LEU A 88 -4.26 -11.52 -0.51
N PRO A 89 -4.71 -12.73 -0.17
CA PRO A 89 -5.93 -12.91 0.61
C PRO A 89 -5.89 -12.11 1.93
N ASP A 90 -7.05 -11.87 2.53
CA ASP A 90 -7.13 -11.31 3.89
C ASP A 90 -6.60 -12.35 4.89
N LEU A 91 -5.61 -11.94 5.68
CA LEU A 91 -4.93 -12.75 6.69
C LEU A 91 -5.19 -12.23 8.11
N LYS A 92 -6.09 -11.25 8.29
CA LYS A 92 -6.41 -10.68 9.62
C LYS A 92 -6.72 -11.78 10.63
N GLY A 93 -6.00 -11.75 11.76
CA GLY A 93 -6.20 -12.69 12.87
C GLY A 93 -5.58 -14.08 12.69
N ARG A 94 -4.81 -14.34 11.62
CA ARG A 94 -4.07 -15.59 11.41
C ARG A 94 -2.64 -15.31 10.96
N PRO A 95 -1.63 -15.44 11.84
CA PRO A 95 -0.24 -15.35 11.41
C PRO A 95 0.03 -16.38 10.30
N ALA A 96 0.71 -15.95 9.24
CA ALA A 96 1.21 -16.88 8.22
C ALA A 96 2.31 -17.76 8.85
N ARG A 97 2.20 -19.08 8.66
CA ARG A 97 3.16 -20.09 9.11
C ARG A 97 3.98 -20.62 7.95
#